data_AF-A0A956JXX6-F1
#
_entry.id   AF-A0A956JXX6-F1
#
_cell.length_a   1.000
_cell.length_b   1.000
_cell.length_c   1.000
_cell.angle_alpha   90.00
_cell.angle_beta   90.00
_cell.angle_gamma   90.00
#
_symmetry.space_group_name_H-M   'P 1'
#
loop_
_entity.id
_entity.type
_entity.pdbx_description
1 polymer ?
#
loop_
_entity_poly.entity_id
_entity_poly.type
_entity_poly.pdbx_seq_one_letter_code
_entity_poly.pdbx_strand_id
1 'polypeptide(L)'
;MRRWVLGIALLLVAACDESGDVARLEHKLDQLAQRVDEMKAQRDDAIAAERDATQRLDDLTRQVDELRAELRRAPAAPARPSTYGGRPRPDPAATYAVPIFDAPFDGPRDAKVTLVVAGEFACPYCNKARATLAELRRRYPDDLKIVYESFIVHPQTATTPGLAACAAHHQGKYLAMAEQLWDVAFAQRKFDEDTMVELAGAAKLDVGRFRDDLHGSACRDQLARDQQALAKVGVAATPSFFINGRYLSGAQPTDTFAALIDEEARRADAAIASGIRRADYYDHLLSTGLDRFDP
;
A
#
# COMPACT_ATOMS: atom_id res chain seq x y z
N MET A 1 -7.07 49.94 -61.81
CA MET A 1 -6.64 50.98 -62.80
C MET A 1 -5.53 51.83 -62.18
N ARG A 2 -4.75 52.59 -63.00
CA ARG A 2 -4.15 53.93 -62.75
C ARG A 2 -3.92 54.44 -61.31
N ARG A 3 -2.85 55.19 -60.95
CA ARG A 3 -1.54 55.59 -61.57
C ARG A 3 -0.76 56.43 -60.51
N TRP A 4 0.57 56.54 -60.63
CA TRP A 4 1.48 57.70 -60.44
C TRP A 4 0.83 59.04 -59.97
N VAL A 5 1.40 59.93 -59.12
CA VAL A 5 2.78 60.25 -58.64
C VAL A 5 2.70 60.91 -57.22
N LEU A 6 3.70 61.43 -56.47
CA LEU A 6 5.11 61.88 -56.62
C LEU A 6 5.98 61.31 -55.44
N GLY A 7 7.30 61.52 -55.27
CA GLY A 7 8.35 62.14 -56.11
C GLY A 7 9.10 63.36 -55.52
N ILE A 8 10.36 63.17 -55.07
CA ILE A 8 11.46 64.17 -54.91
C ILE A 8 11.37 65.16 -53.71
N ALA A 9 12.45 65.53 -52.97
CA ALA A 9 13.77 64.93 -52.63
C ALA A 9 14.56 65.82 -51.62
N LEU A 10 15.60 65.26 -50.99
CA LEU A 10 16.85 65.91 -50.47
C LEU A 10 16.70 67.01 -49.36
N LEU A 11 17.54 67.08 -48.31
CA LEU A 11 19.02 67.20 -48.31
C LEU A 11 19.66 66.96 -46.91
N LEU A 12 21.00 66.86 -46.88
CA LEU A 12 21.92 67.09 -45.73
C LEU A 12 21.99 66.08 -44.56
N VAL A 13 22.48 64.88 -44.90
CA VAL A 13 23.67 64.23 -44.30
C VAL A 13 23.92 64.40 -42.77
N ALA A 14 23.68 63.30 -42.05
CA ALA A 14 24.56 62.86 -40.95
C ALA A 14 24.93 61.39 -41.21
N ALA A 15 26.18 61.12 -41.61
CA ALA A 15 26.57 59.81 -42.11
C ALA A 15 27.14 58.88 -41.01
N CYS A 16 26.29 58.02 -40.43
CA CYS A 16 26.69 56.88 -39.59
C CYS A 16 25.69 55.70 -39.72
N ASP A 17 26.12 54.61 -40.39
CA ASP A 17 25.57 53.23 -40.42
C ASP A 17 24.05 52.99 -40.60
N GLU A 18 23.20 53.99 -40.90
CA GLU A 18 21.74 53.77 -41.06
C GLU A 18 21.38 52.66 -42.07
N SER A 19 22.10 52.57 -43.20
CA SER A 19 21.92 51.49 -44.17
C SER A 19 22.36 50.11 -43.66
N GLY A 20 23.36 50.07 -42.76
CA GLY A 20 23.80 48.85 -42.11
C GLY A 20 22.81 48.37 -41.05
N ASP A 21 22.19 49.29 -40.30
CA ASP A 21 21.15 48.95 -39.33
C ASP A 21 19.82 48.54 -39.98
N VAL A 22 19.42 49.13 -41.12
CA VAL A 22 18.26 48.64 -41.89
C VAL A 22 18.48 47.21 -42.38
N ALA A 23 19.60 46.92 -43.05
CA ALA A 23 19.90 45.57 -43.52
C ALA A 23 20.04 44.55 -42.36
N ARG A 24 20.54 45.00 -41.20
CA ARG A 24 20.62 44.21 -39.95
C ARG A 24 19.24 43.93 -39.35
N LEU A 25 18.26 44.82 -39.52
CA LEU A 25 16.88 44.64 -39.10
C LEU A 25 16.09 43.75 -40.08
N GLU A 26 16.28 43.91 -41.38
CA GLU A 26 15.73 43.04 -42.42
C GLU A 26 16.18 41.59 -42.21
N HIS A 27 17.49 41.35 -42.05
CA HIS A 27 18.00 40.00 -41.78
C HIS A 27 17.47 39.40 -40.46
N LYS A 28 17.25 40.21 -39.41
CA LYS A 28 16.60 39.77 -38.17
C LYS A 28 15.12 39.45 -38.38
N LEU A 29 14.42 40.18 -39.23
CA LEU A 29 13.02 39.92 -39.57
C LEU A 29 12.89 38.59 -40.32
N ASP A 30 13.77 38.31 -41.28
CA ASP A 30 13.82 37.03 -41.99
C ASP A 30 14.10 35.86 -41.03
N GLN A 31 15.09 35.99 -40.14
CA GLN A 31 15.38 34.99 -39.10
C GLN A 31 14.19 34.74 -38.17
N LEU A 32 13.43 35.79 -37.82
CA LEU A 32 12.25 35.66 -36.98
C LEU A 32 11.07 35.05 -37.74
N ALA A 33 10.90 35.37 -39.03
CA ALA A 33 9.88 34.78 -39.89
C ALA A 33 10.11 33.26 -40.07
N GLN A 34 11.34 32.85 -40.40
CA GLN A 34 11.72 31.44 -40.48
C GLN A 34 11.42 30.69 -39.17
N ARG A 35 11.85 31.24 -38.02
CA ARG A 35 11.58 30.64 -36.71
C ARG A 35 10.10 30.56 -36.36
N VAL A 36 9.30 31.52 -36.81
CA VAL A 36 7.83 31.48 -36.65
C VAL A 36 7.21 30.36 -37.49
N ASP A 37 7.73 30.09 -38.68
CA ASP A 37 7.25 28.98 -39.52
C ASP A 37 7.74 27.61 -39.02
N GLU A 38 8.97 27.50 -38.52
CA GLU A 38 9.47 26.33 -37.79
C GLU A 38 8.60 26.01 -36.56
N MET A 39 8.22 27.03 -35.77
CA MET A 39 7.34 26.86 -34.62
C MET A 39 5.89 26.49 -35.00
N LYS A 40 5.39 26.91 -36.18
CA LYS A 40 4.09 26.43 -36.70
C LYS A 40 4.15 24.95 -37.04
N ALA A 41 5.20 24.50 -37.74
CA ALA A 41 5.39 23.10 -38.07
C ALA A 41 5.46 22.23 -36.80
N GLN A 42 6.30 22.61 -35.82
CA GLN A 42 6.42 21.91 -34.53
C GLN A 42 5.09 21.84 -33.76
N ARG A 43 4.27 22.90 -33.80
CA ARG A 43 2.93 22.90 -33.20
C ARG A 43 2.00 21.93 -33.92
N ASP A 44 2.03 21.89 -35.25
CA ASP A 44 1.11 21.07 -36.04
C ASP A 44 1.48 19.57 -35.96
N ASP A 45 2.77 19.25 -35.86
CA ASP A 45 3.28 17.92 -35.50
C ASP A 45 2.84 17.52 -34.08
N ALA A 46 2.93 18.43 -33.09
CA ALA A 46 2.49 18.16 -31.73
C ALA A 46 0.98 17.89 -31.65
N ILE A 47 0.16 18.64 -32.39
CA ILE A 47 -1.29 18.42 -32.52
C ILE A 47 -1.59 17.07 -33.19
N ALA A 48 -0.77 16.62 -34.14
CA ALA A 48 -0.90 15.28 -34.73
C ALA A 48 -0.57 14.18 -33.71
N ALA A 49 0.50 14.34 -32.94
CA ALA A 49 0.90 13.40 -31.88
C ALA A 49 -0.11 13.33 -30.73
N GLU A 50 -0.72 14.45 -30.32
CA GLU A 50 -1.78 14.51 -29.31
C GLU A 50 -3.03 13.72 -29.75
N ARG A 51 -3.40 13.81 -31.03
CA ARG A 51 -4.52 13.07 -31.62
C ARG A 51 -4.26 11.56 -31.67
N ASP A 52 -3.07 11.14 -32.06
CA ASP A 52 -2.63 9.73 -32.04
C ASP A 52 -2.59 9.18 -30.59
N ALA A 53 -2.06 9.95 -29.63
CA ALA A 53 -2.10 9.59 -28.22
C ALA A 53 -3.55 9.44 -27.69
N THR A 54 -4.45 10.34 -28.09
CA THR A 54 -5.88 10.27 -27.74
C THR A 54 -6.54 9.01 -28.31
N GLN A 55 -6.31 8.71 -29.60
CA GLN A 55 -6.84 7.52 -30.25
C GLN A 55 -6.36 6.22 -29.58
N ARG A 56 -5.12 6.17 -29.11
CA ARG A 56 -4.58 5.04 -28.33
C ARG A 56 -5.24 4.91 -26.95
N LEU A 57 -5.56 6.02 -26.29
CA LEU A 57 -6.30 6.02 -25.01
C LEU A 57 -7.75 5.53 -25.19
N ASP A 58 -8.43 5.95 -26.25
CA ASP A 58 -9.77 5.47 -26.60
C ASP A 58 -9.77 3.95 -26.89
N ASP A 59 -8.76 3.45 -27.60
CA ASP A 59 -8.62 2.03 -27.92
C ASP A 59 -8.30 1.18 -26.69
N LEU A 60 -7.35 1.62 -25.84
CA LEU A 60 -7.06 0.97 -24.56
C LEU A 60 -8.28 0.97 -23.62
N THR A 61 -9.08 2.04 -23.62
CA THR A 61 -10.33 2.10 -22.85
C THR A 61 -11.33 1.05 -23.34
N ARG A 62 -11.46 0.89 -24.66
CA ARG A 62 -12.30 -0.16 -25.27
C ARG A 62 -11.83 -1.56 -24.89
N GLN A 63 -10.52 -1.84 -25.03
CA GLN A 63 -9.93 -3.13 -24.63
C GLN A 63 -10.18 -3.45 -23.14
N VAL A 64 -10.08 -2.46 -22.26
CA VAL A 64 -10.37 -2.62 -20.82
C VAL A 64 -11.85 -2.93 -20.58
N ASP A 65 -12.79 -2.27 -21.26
CA ASP A 65 -14.22 -2.55 -21.09
C ASP A 65 -14.68 -3.85 -21.78
N GLU A 66 -14.02 -4.27 -22.85
CA GLU A 66 -14.14 -5.60 -23.45
C GLU A 66 -13.67 -6.68 -22.46
N LEU A 67 -12.46 -6.56 -21.89
CA LEU A 67 -11.95 -7.47 -20.86
C LEU A 67 -12.85 -7.50 -19.61
N ARG A 68 -13.42 -6.37 -19.20
CA ARG A 68 -14.44 -6.33 -18.12
C ARG A 68 -15.73 -7.03 -18.54
N ALA A 69 -16.16 -6.94 -19.80
CA ALA A 69 -17.34 -7.64 -20.31
C ALA A 69 -17.09 -9.15 -20.42
N GLU A 70 -15.90 -9.58 -20.84
CA GLU A 70 -15.47 -10.98 -20.79
C GLU A 70 -15.43 -11.50 -19.37
N LEU A 71 -14.81 -10.78 -18.42
CA LEU A 71 -14.77 -11.18 -17.00
C LEU A 71 -16.17 -11.34 -16.37
N ARG A 72 -17.16 -10.57 -16.85
CA ARG A 72 -18.59 -10.69 -16.43
C ARG A 72 -19.37 -11.80 -17.14
N ARG A 73 -18.90 -12.26 -18.31
CA ARG A 73 -19.53 -13.32 -19.13
C ARG A 73 -18.86 -14.68 -18.98
N ALA A 74 -17.59 -14.70 -18.57
CA ALA A 74 -16.87 -15.91 -18.22
C ALA A 74 -17.70 -16.66 -17.18
N PRO A 75 -17.98 -17.97 -17.37
CA PRO A 75 -18.61 -18.74 -16.31
C PRO A 75 -17.73 -18.64 -15.08
N ALA A 76 -18.33 -18.34 -13.92
CA ALA A 76 -17.60 -18.28 -12.65
C ALA A 76 -16.78 -19.57 -12.52
N ALA A 77 -15.46 -19.46 -12.63
CA ALA A 77 -14.59 -20.61 -12.82
C ALA A 77 -14.87 -21.60 -11.70
N PRO A 78 -15.31 -22.85 -12.00
CA PRO A 78 -15.97 -23.72 -11.04
C PRO A 78 -15.07 -23.86 -9.82
N ALA A 79 -15.50 -23.26 -8.70
CA ALA A 79 -14.61 -22.64 -7.73
C ALA A 79 -13.46 -23.57 -7.40
N ARG A 80 -12.29 -23.33 -8.03
CA ARG A 80 -11.20 -24.33 -8.11
C ARG A 80 -10.98 -24.83 -6.70
N PRO A 81 -11.27 -26.12 -6.39
CA PRO A 81 -11.09 -26.63 -5.05
C PRO A 81 -9.64 -26.34 -4.69
N SER A 82 -9.45 -25.43 -3.74
CA SER A 82 -8.11 -25.10 -3.30
C SER A 82 -7.51 -26.42 -2.83
N THR A 83 -6.25 -26.69 -3.12
CA THR A 83 -5.57 -27.81 -2.46
C THR A 83 -5.38 -27.55 -0.95
N TYR A 84 -5.73 -26.34 -0.48
CA TYR A 84 -6.03 -25.94 0.90
C TYR A 84 -7.55 -25.79 1.18
N GLY A 85 -8.39 -26.50 0.44
CA GLY A 85 -9.86 -26.48 0.49
C GLY A 85 -10.37 -27.86 0.89
N GLY A 86 -10.73 -27.99 2.17
CA GLY A 86 -10.96 -29.29 2.83
C GLY A 86 -10.59 -29.28 4.30
N ARG A 87 -9.75 -28.32 4.73
CA ARG A 87 -9.81 -27.79 6.10
C ARG A 87 -10.95 -26.77 6.18
N PRO A 88 -11.89 -26.91 7.13
CA PRO A 88 -12.84 -25.86 7.48
C PRO A 88 -12.12 -24.55 7.85
N ARG A 89 -12.84 -23.43 7.75
CA ARG A 89 -12.32 -22.08 8.01
C ARG A 89 -13.35 -21.29 8.83
N PRO A 90 -12.91 -20.30 9.63
CA PRO A 90 -13.82 -19.41 10.35
C PRO A 90 -14.83 -18.73 9.41
N ASP A 91 -16.05 -18.55 9.89
CA ASP A 91 -17.14 -17.95 9.12
C ASP A 91 -16.92 -16.42 8.98
N PRO A 92 -16.83 -15.86 7.76
CA PRO A 92 -16.72 -14.41 7.53
C PRO A 92 -17.93 -13.58 8.02
N ALA A 93 -19.08 -14.21 8.28
CA ALA A 93 -20.24 -13.56 8.90
C ALA A 93 -20.18 -13.56 10.43
N ALA A 94 -19.40 -14.47 11.04
CA ALA A 94 -19.25 -14.55 12.49
C ALA A 94 -18.23 -13.54 13.03
N THR A 95 -18.44 -13.10 14.27
CA THR A 95 -17.52 -12.21 15.01
C THR A 95 -16.76 -13.04 16.05
N TYR A 96 -15.45 -13.23 15.86
CA TYR A 96 -14.58 -13.97 16.78
C TYR A 96 -13.91 -13.05 17.81
N ALA A 97 -13.80 -13.50 19.05
CA ALA A 97 -13.05 -12.85 20.11
C ALA A 97 -11.56 -13.21 19.95
N VAL A 98 -10.82 -12.40 19.18
CA VAL A 98 -9.39 -12.63 18.87
C VAL A 98 -8.52 -11.83 19.84
N PRO A 99 -7.85 -12.45 20.84
CA PRO A 99 -7.02 -11.71 21.80
C PRO A 99 -5.84 -11.04 21.10
N ILE A 100 -5.51 -9.82 21.52
CA ILE A 100 -4.39 -9.00 20.98
C ILE A 100 -3.30 -8.68 22.02
N PHE A 101 -3.37 -9.31 23.20
CA PHE A 101 -2.42 -9.23 24.32
C PHE A 101 -1.70 -7.86 24.48
N ASP A 102 -0.38 -7.85 24.31
CA ASP A 102 0.47 -6.65 24.16
C ASP A 102 1.16 -6.75 22.79
N ALA A 103 0.34 -6.86 21.74
CA ALA A 103 0.83 -7.04 20.38
C ALA A 103 1.19 -5.69 19.72
N PRO A 104 2.24 -5.67 18.87
CA PRO A 104 2.59 -4.49 18.09
C PRO A 104 1.46 -4.04 17.15
N PHE A 105 1.29 -2.73 17.01
CA PHE A 105 0.28 -2.15 16.14
C PHE A 105 0.73 -0.85 15.46
N ASP A 106 0.03 -0.46 14.39
CA ASP A 106 0.03 0.88 13.79
C ASP A 106 -1.38 1.48 13.87
N GLY A 107 -1.48 2.80 13.93
CA GLY A 107 -2.72 3.58 14.06
C GLY A 107 -3.13 3.91 15.51
N PRO A 108 -4.24 4.63 15.70
CA PRO A 108 -4.69 5.09 17.02
C PRO A 108 -5.05 3.95 17.96
N ARG A 109 -4.71 4.06 19.24
CA ARG A 109 -5.06 3.03 20.25
C ARG A 109 -6.58 2.82 20.35
N ASP A 110 -7.34 3.91 20.23
CA ASP A 110 -8.80 4.01 20.27
C ASP A 110 -9.45 4.03 18.87
N ALA A 111 -8.79 3.47 17.85
CA ALA A 111 -9.42 3.26 16.54
C ALA A 111 -10.66 2.35 16.66
N LYS A 112 -11.79 2.76 16.05
CA LYS A 112 -13.05 1.98 16.10
C LYS A 112 -13.03 0.68 15.27
N VAL A 113 -12.06 0.54 14.36
CA VAL A 113 -11.78 -0.72 13.66
C VAL A 113 -10.38 -1.19 14.00
N THR A 114 -10.29 -2.42 14.51
CA THR A 114 -9.04 -3.15 14.73
C THR A 114 -8.93 -4.27 13.70
N LEU A 115 -7.87 -4.24 12.89
CA LEU A 115 -7.54 -5.27 11.90
C LEU A 115 -6.34 -6.06 12.43
N VAL A 116 -6.59 -7.29 12.87
CA VAL A 116 -5.55 -8.23 13.31
C VAL A 116 -4.96 -8.93 12.08
N VAL A 117 -3.63 -8.96 11.98
CA VAL A 117 -2.85 -9.64 10.94
C VAL A 117 -2.15 -10.85 11.56
N ALA A 118 -2.65 -12.05 11.27
CA ALA A 118 -1.96 -13.30 11.59
C ALA A 118 -0.94 -13.63 10.49
N GLY A 119 0.35 -13.46 10.77
CA GLY A 119 1.39 -13.51 9.74
C GLY A 119 2.78 -13.92 10.22
N GLU A 120 3.70 -14.04 9.27
CA GLU A 120 5.10 -14.38 9.51
C GLU A 120 6.04 -13.82 8.42
N PHE A 121 7.25 -13.43 8.81
CA PHE A 121 8.21 -12.73 7.95
C PHE A 121 8.82 -13.56 6.82
N ALA A 122 8.66 -14.89 6.80
CA ALA A 122 9.11 -15.73 5.69
C ALA A 122 8.08 -15.85 4.55
N CYS A 123 6.80 -15.50 4.78
CA CYS A 123 5.68 -15.79 3.89
C CYS A 123 5.52 -14.76 2.73
N PRO A 124 5.57 -15.20 1.46
CA PRO A 124 5.41 -14.30 0.31
C PRO A 124 4.06 -13.58 0.23
N TYR A 125 2.98 -14.21 0.70
CA TYR A 125 1.66 -13.57 0.73
C TYR A 125 1.55 -12.52 1.84
N CYS A 126 2.28 -12.66 2.94
CA CYS A 126 2.38 -11.61 3.97
C CYS A 126 3.13 -10.40 3.40
N ASN A 127 4.26 -10.60 2.71
CA ASN A 127 4.97 -9.50 2.02
C ASN A 127 4.06 -8.82 0.97
N LYS A 128 3.29 -9.59 0.18
CA LYS A 128 2.31 -9.04 -0.78
C LYS A 128 1.26 -8.15 -0.10
N ALA A 129 0.79 -8.51 1.10
CA ALA A 129 -0.23 -7.76 1.82
C ALA A 129 0.25 -6.39 2.34
N ARG A 130 1.56 -6.14 2.45
CA ARG A 130 2.12 -4.87 2.95
C ARG A 130 1.56 -3.64 2.21
N ALA A 131 1.49 -3.71 0.89
CA ALA A 131 0.98 -2.61 0.06
C ALA A 131 -0.50 -2.32 0.36
N THR A 132 -1.31 -3.37 0.55
CA THR A 132 -2.71 -3.26 0.97
C THR A 132 -2.82 -2.62 2.35
N LEU A 133 -2.09 -3.11 3.35
CA LEU A 133 -2.15 -2.60 4.73
C LEU A 133 -1.70 -1.12 4.81
N ALA A 134 -0.67 -0.73 4.07
CA ALA A 134 -0.20 0.65 3.99
C ALA A 134 -1.22 1.59 3.31
N GLU A 135 -1.97 1.11 2.30
CA GLU A 135 -3.05 1.88 1.69
C GLU A 135 -4.27 2.02 2.62
N LEU A 136 -4.63 0.96 3.35
CA LEU A 136 -5.70 1.02 4.35
C LEU A 136 -5.38 2.01 5.47
N ARG A 137 -4.12 2.08 5.94
CA ARG A 137 -3.68 3.08 6.93
C ARG A 137 -3.69 4.52 6.41
N ARG A 138 -3.53 4.74 5.10
CA ARG A 138 -3.73 6.05 4.45
C ARG A 138 -5.22 6.40 4.31
N ARG A 139 -6.08 5.43 3.95
CA ARG A 139 -7.52 5.62 3.76
C ARG A 139 -8.28 5.80 5.08
N TYR A 140 -7.80 5.20 6.16
CA TYR A 140 -8.44 5.20 7.49
C TYR A 140 -7.48 5.69 8.60
N PRO A 141 -6.98 6.93 8.53
CA PRO A 141 -5.91 7.41 9.41
C PRO A 141 -6.32 7.34 10.89
N ASP A 142 -7.52 7.82 11.23
CA ASP A 142 -8.05 7.93 12.59
C ASP A 142 -8.85 6.70 13.05
N ASP A 143 -9.40 5.94 12.10
CA ASP A 143 -10.41 4.91 12.35
C ASP A 143 -9.89 3.46 12.32
N LEU A 144 -8.68 3.21 11.80
CA LEU A 144 -8.09 1.88 11.68
C LEU A 144 -6.80 1.71 12.48
N LYS A 145 -6.81 0.76 13.41
CA LYS A 145 -5.64 0.18 14.07
C LYS A 145 -5.30 -1.16 13.41
N ILE A 146 -4.07 -1.35 12.96
CA ILE A 146 -3.58 -2.63 12.45
C ILE A 146 -2.70 -3.28 13.52
N VAL A 147 -3.09 -4.45 14.02
CA VAL A 147 -2.35 -5.26 15.00
C VAL A 147 -1.62 -6.39 14.27
N TYR A 148 -0.38 -6.69 14.65
CA TYR A 148 0.43 -7.73 14.03
C TYR A 148 0.67 -8.89 15.02
N GLU A 149 0.08 -10.04 14.73
CA GLU A 149 0.14 -11.26 15.53
C GLU A 149 0.99 -12.35 14.86
N SER A 150 1.79 -13.06 15.67
CA SER A 150 2.72 -14.07 15.17
C SER A 150 2.01 -15.39 14.84
N PHE A 151 2.03 -15.81 13.57
CA PHE A 151 1.54 -17.13 13.16
C PHE A 151 2.58 -17.85 12.29
N ILE A 152 3.42 -18.64 12.94
CA ILE A 152 4.60 -19.28 12.36
C ILE A 152 4.18 -20.60 11.67
N VAL A 153 4.16 -20.59 10.33
CA VAL A 153 3.85 -21.76 9.49
C VAL A 153 5.09 -22.35 8.80
N HIS A 154 6.18 -21.59 8.71
CA HIS A 154 7.49 -22.05 8.25
C HIS A 154 8.54 -21.94 9.38
N PRO A 155 8.42 -22.69 10.50
CA PRO A 155 9.24 -22.47 11.69
C PRO A 155 10.76 -22.56 11.48
N GLN A 156 11.21 -23.27 10.44
CA GLN A 156 12.64 -23.34 10.06
C GLN A 156 13.20 -22.02 9.51
N THR A 157 12.37 -21.07 9.07
CA THR A 157 12.80 -19.78 8.50
C THR A 157 12.10 -18.56 9.11
N ALA A 158 10.92 -18.75 9.70
CA ALA A 158 10.12 -17.66 10.28
C ALA A 158 10.30 -17.44 11.79
N THR A 159 10.83 -18.41 12.54
CA THR A 159 10.96 -18.27 14.01
C THR A 159 11.93 -17.16 14.39
N THR A 160 13.15 -17.16 13.85
CA THR A 160 14.18 -16.15 14.14
C THR A 160 13.72 -14.71 13.83
N PRO A 161 13.15 -14.38 12.65
CA PRO A 161 12.64 -13.03 12.39
C PRO A 161 11.38 -12.69 13.21
N GLY A 162 10.58 -13.69 13.63
CA GLY A 162 9.47 -13.48 14.58
C GLY A 162 9.98 -13.07 15.97
N LEU A 163 10.99 -13.78 16.50
CA LEU A 163 11.67 -13.41 17.75
C LEU A 163 12.33 -12.03 17.64
N ALA A 164 12.98 -11.72 16.52
CA ALA A 164 13.58 -10.42 16.25
C ALA A 164 12.54 -9.29 16.24
N ALA A 165 11.36 -9.52 15.66
CA ALA A 165 10.27 -8.56 15.66
C ALA A 165 9.70 -8.34 17.08
N CYS A 166 9.58 -9.39 17.89
CA CYS A 166 9.22 -9.29 19.31
C CYS A 166 10.26 -8.49 20.12
N ALA A 167 11.55 -8.81 19.97
CA ALA A 167 12.65 -8.06 20.60
C ALA A 167 12.65 -6.57 20.18
N ALA A 168 12.20 -6.25 18.97
CA ALA A 168 11.97 -4.89 18.53
C ALA A 168 10.71 -4.25 19.15
N HIS A 169 9.63 -5.00 19.34
CA HIS A 169 8.43 -4.52 20.03
C HIS A 169 8.73 -4.15 21.49
N HIS A 170 9.50 -4.97 22.21
CA HIS A 170 10.02 -4.70 23.54
C HIS A 170 10.79 -3.37 23.66
N GLN A 171 11.33 -2.83 22.55
CA GLN A 171 12.01 -1.53 22.47
C GLN A 171 11.16 -0.42 21.82
N GLY A 172 9.87 -0.65 21.57
CA GLY A 172 8.97 0.29 20.88
C GLY A 172 9.27 0.48 19.38
N LYS A 173 10.08 -0.39 18.77
CA LYS A 173 10.64 -0.24 17.42
C LYS A 173 10.19 -1.33 16.44
N TYR A 174 9.08 -2.01 16.73
CA TYR A 174 8.52 -3.07 15.87
C TYR A 174 8.43 -2.67 14.40
N LEU A 175 7.80 -1.53 14.09
CA LEU A 175 7.56 -1.12 12.70
C LEU A 175 8.87 -0.87 11.93
N ALA A 176 9.86 -0.25 12.58
CA ALA A 176 11.19 -0.03 11.99
C ALA A 176 11.93 -1.35 11.74
N MET A 177 11.83 -2.31 12.65
CA MET A 177 12.42 -3.64 12.44
C MET A 177 11.64 -4.43 11.37
N ALA A 178 10.32 -4.35 11.35
CA ALA A 178 9.47 -5.01 10.36
C ALA A 178 9.78 -4.52 8.93
N GLU A 179 10.05 -3.22 8.74
CA GLU A 179 10.53 -2.67 7.47
C GLU A 179 11.84 -3.34 7.03
N GLN A 180 12.86 -3.38 7.90
CA GLN A 180 14.12 -4.07 7.62
C GLN A 180 13.94 -5.58 7.34
N LEU A 181 13.07 -6.25 8.09
CA LEU A 181 12.77 -7.67 7.92
C LEU A 181 12.11 -7.97 6.57
N TRP A 182 11.30 -7.06 6.03
CA TRP A 182 10.70 -7.24 4.72
C TRP A 182 11.60 -6.81 3.56
N ASP A 183 12.22 -5.64 3.66
CA ASP A 183 12.95 -5.04 2.52
C ASP A 183 14.40 -5.50 2.41
N VAL A 184 14.96 -6.11 3.47
CA VAL A 184 16.31 -6.71 3.44
C VAL A 184 16.26 -8.22 3.66
N ALA A 185 15.78 -8.71 4.80
CA ALA A 185 15.82 -10.13 5.13
C ALA A 185 14.95 -10.98 4.18
N PHE A 186 13.67 -10.63 4.00
CA PHE A 186 12.80 -11.33 3.06
C PHE A 186 13.25 -11.17 1.60
N ALA A 187 13.75 -9.99 1.21
CA ALA A 187 14.27 -9.76 -0.14
C ALA A 187 15.50 -10.61 -0.47
N GLN A 188 16.45 -10.76 0.47
CA GLN A 188 17.64 -11.60 0.32
C GLN A 188 17.42 -13.08 0.70
N ARG A 189 16.25 -13.42 1.26
CA ARG A 189 15.93 -14.71 1.89
C ARG A 189 16.89 -15.15 3.01
N LYS A 190 17.48 -14.18 3.72
CA LYS A 190 18.32 -14.38 4.91
C LYS A 190 17.51 -14.18 6.18
N PHE A 191 17.50 -15.18 7.06
CA PHE A 191 16.70 -15.18 8.30
C PHE A 191 17.50 -15.74 9.50
N ASP A 192 18.82 -15.83 9.33
CA ASP A 192 19.81 -16.15 10.36
C ASP A 192 19.96 -15.02 11.40
N GLU A 193 20.48 -15.38 12.58
CA GLU A 193 20.63 -14.46 13.72
C GLU A 193 21.56 -13.27 13.41
N ASP A 194 22.68 -13.50 12.72
CA ASP A 194 23.62 -12.43 12.35
C ASP A 194 22.93 -11.37 11.49
N THR A 195 22.14 -11.78 10.49
CA THR A 195 21.29 -10.86 9.71
C THR A 195 20.27 -10.14 10.62
N MET A 196 19.60 -10.83 11.56
CA MET A 196 18.64 -10.16 12.44
C MET A 196 19.32 -9.09 13.32
N VAL A 197 20.54 -9.36 13.79
CA VAL A 197 21.37 -8.44 14.60
C VAL A 197 21.84 -7.23 13.77
N GLU A 198 22.25 -7.44 12.52
CA GLU A 198 22.60 -6.34 11.59
C GLU A 198 21.39 -5.41 11.37
N LEU A 199 20.22 -5.99 11.09
CA LEU A 199 18.99 -5.23 10.83
C LEU A 199 18.46 -4.51 12.08
N ALA A 200 18.66 -5.06 13.28
CA ALA A 200 18.39 -4.37 14.53
C ALA A 200 19.25 -3.10 14.68
N GLY A 201 20.53 -3.16 14.30
CA GLY A 201 21.42 -1.99 14.22
C GLY A 201 20.99 -0.97 13.15
N ALA A 202 20.50 -1.43 12.01
CA ALA A 202 19.95 -0.58 10.95
C ALA A 202 18.71 0.19 11.46
N ALA A 203 17.75 -0.51 12.08
CA ALA A 203 16.54 0.03 12.71
C ALA A 203 16.77 0.79 14.04
N LYS A 204 18.04 1.02 14.43
CA LYS A 204 18.47 1.81 15.60
C LYS A 204 18.01 1.26 16.95
N LEU A 205 17.94 -0.06 17.10
CA LEU A 205 17.72 -0.71 18.39
C LEU A 205 18.97 -0.68 19.27
N ASP A 206 18.78 -0.90 20.57
CA ASP A 206 19.85 -1.38 21.45
C ASP A 206 20.14 -2.84 21.06
N VAL A 207 21.30 -3.08 20.46
CA VAL A 207 21.72 -4.39 19.94
C VAL A 207 22.14 -5.36 21.05
N GLY A 208 22.53 -4.84 22.23
CA GLY A 208 22.81 -5.68 23.40
C GLY A 208 21.52 -6.27 23.93
N ARG A 209 20.58 -5.39 24.32
CA ARG A 209 19.24 -5.79 24.77
C ARG A 209 18.51 -6.64 23.73
N PHE A 210 18.64 -6.31 22.44
CA PHE A 210 18.00 -7.09 21.37
C PHE A 210 18.43 -8.56 21.37
N ARG A 211 19.72 -8.85 21.61
CA ARG A 211 20.22 -10.23 21.74
C ARG A 211 19.65 -10.91 22.98
N ASP A 212 19.63 -10.21 24.12
CA ASP A 212 19.04 -10.72 25.36
C ASP A 212 17.55 -11.06 25.19
N ASP A 213 16.78 -10.19 24.52
CA ASP A 213 15.36 -10.40 24.18
C ASP A 213 15.17 -11.55 23.16
N LEU A 214 16.08 -11.72 22.18
CA LEU A 214 16.07 -12.78 21.18
C LEU A 214 16.35 -14.17 21.79
N HIS A 215 17.28 -14.25 22.74
CA HIS A 215 17.66 -15.50 23.43
C HIS A 215 16.81 -15.77 24.67
N GLY A 216 16.16 -14.76 25.25
CA GLY A 216 15.24 -14.87 26.37
C GLY A 216 13.98 -15.71 26.08
N SER A 217 13.29 -16.18 27.12
CA SER A 217 12.05 -16.95 26.94
C SER A 217 10.90 -16.08 26.46
N ALA A 218 10.81 -14.83 26.93
CA ALA A 218 9.66 -13.93 26.75
C ALA A 218 9.12 -13.88 25.31
N CYS A 219 10.00 -13.76 24.30
CA CYS A 219 9.59 -13.75 22.90
C CYS A 219 9.21 -15.13 22.34
N ARG A 220 9.80 -16.23 22.83
CA ARG A 220 9.32 -17.59 22.52
C ARG A 220 7.96 -17.86 23.16
N ASP A 221 7.78 -17.41 24.40
CA ASP A 221 6.54 -17.52 25.16
C ASP A 221 5.44 -16.67 24.51
N GLN A 222 5.78 -15.51 23.92
CA GLN A 222 4.86 -14.70 23.11
C GLN A 222 4.47 -15.44 21.83
N LEU A 223 5.42 -15.79 20.96
CA LEU A 223 5.13 -16.54 19.72
C LEU A 223 4.28 -17.80 19.98
N ALA A 224 4.48 -18.48 21.11
CA ALA A 224 3.65 -19.62 21.52
C ALA A 224 2.21 -19.24 21.93
N ARG A 225 1.99 -18.10 22.60
CA ARG A 225 0.65 -17.58 22.92
C ARG A 225 -0.09 -17.12 21.68
N ASP A 226 0.54 -16.29 20.84
CA ASP A 226 0.00 -15.76 19.59
C ASP A 226 -0.48 -16.93 18.70
N GLN A 227 0.40 -17.93 18.50
CA GLN A 227 0.13 -19.15 17.74
C GLN A 227 -1.06 -19.95 18.28
N GLN A 228 -1.20 -20.07 19.61
CA GLN A 228 -2.31 -20.80 20.24
C GLN A 228 -3.63 -20.03 20.15
N ALA A 229 -3.62 -18.72 20.42
CA ALA A 229 -4.81 -17.87 20.37
C ALA A 229 -5.40 -17.83 18.96
N LEU A 230 -4.55 -17.62 17.95
CA LEU A 230 -4.95 -17.62 16.55
C LEU A 230 -5.41 -18.99 16.05
N ALA A 231 -4.75 -20.08 16.47
CA ALA A 231 -5.20 -21.44 16.13
C ALA A 231 -6.58 -21.76 16.76
N LYS A 232 -6.86 -21.27 17.96
CA LYS A 232 -8.17 -21.43 18.64
C LYS A 232 -9.31 -20.79 17.86
N VAL A 233 -9.07 -19.62 17.24
CA VAL A 233 -10.02 -18.97 16.32
C VAL A 233 -9.87 -19.43 14.86
N GLY A 234 -9.28 -20.61 14.62
CA GLY A 234 -9.29 -21.29 13.33
C GLY A 234 -8.30 -20.79 12.27
N VAL A 235 -7.29 -20.00 12.65
CA VAL A 235 -6.19 -19.68 11.72
C VAL A 235 -5.39 -20.95 11.41
N ALA A 236 -5.20 -21.23 10.12
CA ALA A 236 -4.49 -22.41 9.63
C ALA A 236 -3.49 -22.10 8.49
N ALA A 237 -3.35 -20.84 8.08
CA ALA A 237 -2.47 -20.37 7.01
C ALA A 237 -2.24 -18.85 7.11
N THR A 238 -1.15 -18.34 6.51
CA THR A 238 -0.81 -16.91 6.50
C THR A 238 -0.82 -16.28 5.10
N PRO A 239 -1.15 -14.97 4.98
CA PRO A 239 -1.75 -14.15 6.03
C PRO A 239 -3.23 -14.52 6.22
N SER A 240 -3.67 -14.48 7.48
CA SER A 240 -5.09 -14.48 7.84
C SER A 240 -5.39 -13.17 8.57
N PHE A 241 -6.62 -12.68 8.45
CA PHE A 241 -7.00 -11.37 8.99
C PHE A 241 -8.31 -11.45 9.77
N PHE A 242 -8.45 -10.61 10.79
CA PHE A 242 -9.72 -10.38 11.46
C PHE A 242 -9.99 -8.89 11.59
N ILE A 243 -11.04 -8.40 10.94
CA ILE A 243 -11.47 -7.00 10.99
C ILE A 243 -12.59 -6.94 12.03
N ASN A 244 -12.34 -6.34 13.21
CA ASN A 244 -13.24 -6.37 14.37
C ASN A 244 -13.77 -7.80 14.67
N GLY A 245 -12.90 -8.80 14.56
CA GLY A 245 -13.23 -10.21 14.78
C GLY A 245 -13.83 -10.96 13.58
N ARG A 246 -14.14 -10.30 12.45
CA ARG A 246 -14.63 -10.99 11.24
C ARG A 246 -13.50 -11.46 10.35
N TYR A 247 -13.51 -12.74 10.00
CA TYR A 247 -12.42 -13.42 9.30
C TYR A 247 -12.32 -13.06 7.81
N LEU A 248 -11.11 -12.77 7.35
CA LEU A 248 -10.76 -12.61 5.94
C LEU A 248 -9.46 -13.38 5.62
N SER A 249 -9.48 -14.19 4.57
CA SER A 249 -8.42 -15.17 4.28
C SER A 249 -7.52 -14.73 3.11
N GLY A 250 -6.20 -14.68 3.32
CA GLY A 250 -5.21 -14.41 2.29
C GLY A 250 -5.07 -12.95 1.86
N ALA A 251 -4.06 -12.66 1.03
CA ALA A 251 -3.74 -11.32 0.54
C ALA A 251 -4.71 -10.84 -0.56
N GLN A 252 -5.91 -10.41 -0.12
CA GLN A 252 -7.00 -9.89 -0.95
C GLN A 252 -6.74 -8.46 -1.49
N PRO A 253 -7.49 -8.01 -2.52
CA PRO A 253 -7.49 -6.62 -2.97
C PRO A 253 -7.89 -5.64 -1.86
N THR A 254 -7.38 -4.40 -1.92
CA THR A 254 -7.64 -3.35 -0.93
C THR A 254 -9.13 -3.07 -0.74
N ASP A 255 -9.92 -3.05 -1.81
CA ASP A 255 -11.37 -2.79 -1.71
C ASP A 255 -12.14 -3.89 -0.97
N THR A 256 -11.65 -5.14 -0.98
CA THR A 256 -12.23 -6.25 -0.19
C THR A 256 -12.06 -6.00 1.32
N PHE A 257 -10.89 -5.50 1.74
CA PHE A 257 -10.68 -5.07 3.12
C PHE A 257 -11.48 -3.80 3.43
N ALA A 258 -11.46 -2.82 2.54
CA ALA A 258 -12.08 -1.53 2.75
C ALA A 258 -13.61 -1.64 2.91
N ALA A 259 -14.28 -2.44 2.08
CA ALA A 259 -15.72 -2.70 2.23
C ALA A 259 -16.08 -3.30 3.60
N LEU A 260 -15.24 -4.21 4.12
CA LEU A 260 -15.41 -4.83 5.44
C LEU A 260 -15.09 -3.84 6.57
N ILE A 261 -14.05 -3.02 6.44
CA ILE A 261 -13.72 -1.93 7.39
C ILE A 261 -14.85 -0.90 7.42
N ASP A 262 -15.40 -0.52 6.27
CA ASP A 262 -16.53 0.42 6.17
C ASP A 262 -17.80 -0.15 6.85
N GLU A 263 -18.02 -1.47 6.79
CA GLU A 263 -19.11 -2.15 7.49
C GLU A 263 -18.90 -2.20 9.00
N GLU A 264 -17.71 -2.61 9.44
CA GLU A 264 -17.37 -2.71 10.86
C GLU A 264 -17.25 -1.34 11.54
N ALA A 265 -16.86 -0.30 10.81
CA ALA A 265 -16.92 1.08 11.26
C ALA A 265 -18.36 1.50 11.58
N ARG A 266 -19.34 1.17 10.72
CA ARG A 266 -20.77 1.49 10.96
C ARG A 266 -21.34 0.71 12.15
N ARG A 267 -20.94 -0.56 12.33
CA ARG A 267 -21.30 -1.35 13.53
C ARG A 267 -20.74 -0.71 14.80
N ALA A 268 -19.47 -0.27 14.75
CA ALA A 268 -18.82 0.43 15.86
C ALA A 268 -19.50 1.77 16.17
N ASP A 269 -19.82 2.59 15.17
CA ASP A 269 -20.51 3.88 15.37
C ASP A 269 -21.88 3.69 16.05
N ALA A 270 -22.64 2.66 15.67
CA ALA A 270 -23.92 2.33 16.29
C ALA A 270 -23.76 1.85 17.75
N ALA A 271 -22.73 1.04 18.04
CA ALA A 271 -22.39 0.60 19.39
C ALA A 271 -21.88 1.75 20.29
N ILE A 272 -21.13 2.69 19.70
CA ILE A 272 -20.66 3.88 20.41
C ILE A 272 -21.83 4.82 20.71
N ALA A 273 -22.76 4.99 19.77
CA ALA A 273 -23.99 5.75 19.98
C ALA A 273 -24.92 5.12 21.05
N SER A 274 -24.83 3.82 21.32
CA SER A 274 -25.56 3.16 22.43
C SER A 274 -24.86 3.25 23.79
N GLY A 275 -23.68 3.88 23.86
CA GLY A 275 -22.99 4.23 25.11
C GLY A 275 -21.67 3.49 25.37
N ILE A 276 -21.22 2.60 24.48
CA ILE A 276 -19.89 1.99 24.58
C ILE A 276 -18.82 3.04 24.25
N ARG A 277 -17.78 3.19 25.07
CA ARG A 277 -16.71 4.14 24.75
C ARG A 277 -15.93 3.63 23.53
N ARG A 278 -15.57 4.52 22.60
CA ARG A 278 -14.81 4.19 21.39
C ARG A 278 -13.55 3.35 21.66
N ALA A 279 -12.81 3.68 22.71
CA ALA A 279 -11.62 2.94 23.13
C ALA A 279 -11.91 1.51 23.63
N ASP A 280 -13.10 1.29 24.23
CA ASP A 280 -13.50 0.00 24.82
C ASP A 280 -14.20 -0.92 23.81
N TYR A 281 -14.48 -0.44 22.59
CA TYR A 281 -15.29 -1.18 21.63
C TYR A 281 -14.64 -2.52 21.21
N TYR A 282 -13.32 -2.59 21.13
CA TYR A 282 -12.65 -3.86 20.86
C TYR A 282 -12.75 -4.84 22.05
N ASP A 283 -12.60 -4.35 23.28
CA ASP A 283 -12.75 -5.17 24.49
C ASP A 283 -14.20 -5.67 24.66
N HIS A 284 -15.18 -4.88 24.23
CA HIS A 284 -16.57 -5.33 24.09
C HIS A 284 -16.68 -6.50 23.11
N LEU A 285 -16.09 -6.40 21.91
CA LEU A 285 -16.07 -7.51 20.94
C LEU A 285 -15.36 -8.76 21.48
N LEU A 286 -14.30 -8.61 22.29
CA LEU A 286 -13.65 -9.72 22.99
C LEU A 286 -14.58 -10.38 24.03
N SER A 287 -15.49 -9.61 24.64
CA SER A 287 -16.46 -10.12 25.62
C SER A 287 -17.69 -10.82 25.00
N THR A 288 -18.02 -10.50 23.74
CA THR A 288 -19.24 -11.00 23.07
C THR A 288 -18.99 -11.92 21.87
N GLY A 289 -17.77 -11.95 21.33
CA GLY A 289 -17.40 -12.75 20.16
C GLY A 289 -17.23 -14.24 20.47
N LEU A 290 -17.20 -15.06 19.42
CA LEU A 290 -16.90 -16.49 19.54
C LEU A 290 -15.45 -16.69 19.99
N ASP A 291 -15.27 -17.36 21.14
CA ASP A 291 -13.96 -17.57 21.75
C ASP A 291 -13.11 -18.65 21.02
N ARG A 292 -13.74 -19.41 20.12
CA ARG A 292 -13.16 -20.51 19.35
C ARG A 292 -13.82 -20.66 17.99
N PHE A 293 -13.14 -21.36 17.08
CA PHE A 293 -13.72 -21.92 15.88
C PHE A 293 -14.22 -23.36 16.14
N ASP A 294 -15.44 -23.67 15.69
CA ASP A 294 -15.99 -25.04 15.62
C ASP A 294 -16.09 -25.43 14.13
N PRO A 295 -15.41 -26.51 13.68
CA PRO A 295 -15.14 -26.78 12.26
C PRO A 295 -16.17 -27.65 11.51
#